data_AF-A0A191HVL7-F1
#
_entry.id   AF-A0A191HVL7-F1
#
_cell.length_a   1.000
_cell.length_b   1.000
_cell.length_c   1.000
_cell.angle_alpha   90.00
_cell.angle_beta   90.00
_cell.angle_gamma   90.00
#
_symmetry.space_group_name_H-M   'P 1'
#
loop_
_entity.id
_entity.type
_entity.pdbx_description
1 polymer ?
#
loop_
_entity_poly.entity_id
_entity_poly.type
_entity_poly.pdbx_seq_one_letter_code
_entity_poly.pdbx_strand_id
1 'polypeptide(L)' 'MKSIGIGEGVEDGFAKVTGRKKYTEDIVVPGMLYGQILFSPIAHGIIKSIDISEAEDLPGVHGVARNL' A
#
# COMPACT_ATOMS: atom_id res chain seq x y z
N MET A 1 -17.80 22.87 21.92
CA MET A 1 -18.82 22.29 22.82
C MET A 1 -19.22 20.97 22.19
N LYS A 2 -18.99 19.82 22.86
CA LYS A 2 -19.35 18.52 22.29
C LYS A 2 -20.78 18.22 22.71
N SER A 3 -21.71 18.10 21.75
CA SER A 3 -23.07 17.70 22.07
C SER A 3 -23.14 16.18 22.23
N ILE A 4 -24.01 15.69 23.12
CA ILE A 4 -24.22 14.25 23.38
C ILE A 4 -25.70 13.97 23.13
N GLY A 5 -26.00 12.95 22.33
CA GLY A 5 -27.37 12.51 22.04
C GLY A 5 -28.07 13.27 20.91
N ILE A 6 -27.37 14.13 20.17
CA ILE A 6 -27.89 14.90 19.04
C ILE A 6 -27.25 14.38 17.74
N GLY A 7 -28.02 14.29 16.66
CA GLY A 7 -27.50 13.94 15.34
C GLY A 7 -26.66 15.08 14.76
N GLU A 8 -25.34 14.99 14.89
CA GLU A 8 -24.39 15.91 14.24
C GLU A 8 -23.88 15.35 12.91
N GLY A 9 -23.38 16.24 12.05
CA GLY A 9 -22.71 15.84 10.81
C GLY A 9 -21.40 15.10 11.10
N VAL A 10 -21.00 14.22 10.17
CA VAL A 10 -19.73 13.48 10.28
C VAL A 10 -18.56 14.47 10.29
N GLU A 11 -17.71 14.40 11.33
CA GLU A 11 -16.64 15.36 11.61
C GLU A 11 -15.72 15.64 10.40
N ASP A 12 -15.34 14.60 9.66
CA ASP A 12 -14.47 14.71 8.50
C ASP A 12 -15.22 14.68 7.15
N GLY A 13 -16.56 14.76 7.18
CA GLY A 13 -17.41 14.61 6.00
C GLY A 13 -17.07 15.62 4.90
N PHE A 14 -16.91 16.89 5.25
CA PHE A 14 -16.54 17.93 4.29
C PHE A 14 -15.17 17.69 3.65
N ALA A 15 -14.17 17.30 4.44
CA ALA A 15 -12.82 17.05 3.93
C ALA A 15 -12.76 15.82 3.01
N LYS A 16 -13.58 14.80 3.28
CA LYS A 16 -13.74 13.62 2.42
C LYS A 16 -14.36 13.99 1.07
N VAL A 17 -15.50 14.69 1.06
CA VAL A 17 -16.21 15.01 -0.21
C VAL A 17 -15.51 16.06 -1.06
N THR A 18 -14.62 16.85 -0.48
CA THR A 18 -13.82 17.85 -1.20
C THR A 18 -12.44 17.34 -1.63
N GLY A 19 -12.08 16.10 -1.31
CA GLY A 19 -10.73 15.57 -1.58
C GLY A 19 -9.60 16.23 -0.77
N ARG A 20 -9.94 17.00 0.27
CA ARG A 20 -8.96 17.66 1.14
C ARG A 20 -8.36 16.71 2.18
N LYS A 21 -9.07 15.63 2.52
CA LYS A 21 -8.55 14.59 3.41
C LYS A 21 -7.48 13.79 2.67
N LYS A 22 -6.29 13.73 3.26
CA LYS A 22 -5.17 12.91 2.78
C LYS A 22 -5.16 11.54 3.46
N TYR A 23 -4.94 10.50 2.67
CA TYR A 23 -4.74 9.12 3.09
C TYR A 23 -3.30 8.69 2.80
N THR A 24 -2.92 7.48 3.24
CA THR A 24 -1.55 6.97 3.10
C THR A 24 -1.04 7.02 1.67
N GLU A 25 -1.90 6.71 0.69
CA GLU A 25 -1.54 6.73 -0.73
C GLU A 25 -1.37 8.13 -1.32
N ASP A 26 -1.89 9.17 -0.66
CA ASP A 26 -1.70 10.56 -1.08
C ASP A 26 -0.36 11.16 -0.61
N ILE A 27 0.37 10.43 0.24
CA ILE A 27 1.64 10.89 0.81
C ILE A 27 2.76 10.62 -0.20
N VAL A 28 3.56 11.65 -0.49
CA VAL A 28 4.76 11.55 -1.32
C VAL A 28 5.93 12.13 -0.55
N VAL A 29 7.03 11.37 -0.45
CA VAL A 29 8.28 11.81 0.20
C VAL A 29 9.46 11.69 -0.77
N PRO A 30 10.51 12.53 -0.62
CA PRO A 30 11.70 12.41 -1.46
C PRO A 30 12.34 11.03 -1.35
N GLY A 31 12.61 10.40 -2.50
CA GLY A 31 13.23 9.06 -2.56
C GLY A 31 12.26 7.90 -2.28
N MET A 32 10.95 8.12 -2.26
CA MET A 32 9.95 7.05 -2.08
C MET A 32 10.07 5.97 -3.16
N LEU A 33 10.19 4.71 -2.72
CA LEU A 33 10.13 3.53 -3.57
C LEU A 33 8.70 2.99 -3.64
N TYR A 34 8.41 2.24 -4.70
CA TYR A 34 7.16 1.51 -4.87
C TYR A 34 7.41 0.00 -4.73
N GLY A 35 6.54 -0.68 -3.99
CA GLY A 35 6.60 -2.13 -3.81
C GLY A 35 5.45 -2.83 -4.51
N GLN A 36 5.70 -4.03 -5.04
CA GLN A 36 4.68 -4.92 -5.59
C GLN A 36 4.86 -6.32 -5.00
N ILE A 37 3.74 -6.99 -4.72
CA ILE A 37 3.71 -8.33 -4.15
C ILE A 37 3.32 -9.33 -5.24
N LEU A 38 4.12 -10.38 -5.39
CA LEU A 38 3.76 -11.56 -6.17
C LEU A 38 3.11 -12.59 -5.24
N PHE A 39 1.86 -12.96 -5.53
CA PHE A 39 1.11 -13.94 -4.74
C PHE A 39 1.27 -15.36 -5.29
N SER A 40 1.07 -16.35 -4.42
CA SER A 40 1.05 -17.76 -4.82
C SER A 40 -0.06 -18.02 -5.85
N PRO A 41 0.21 -18.76 -6.95
CA PRO A 41 -0.81 -19.13 -7.92
C PRO A 41 -1.69 -20.30 -7.46
N ILE A 42 -1.33 -20.95 -6.34
CA ILE A 42 -2.02 -22.13 -5.81
C ILE A 42 -2.33 -21.96 -4.32
N ALA A 43 -3.38 -22.64 -3.85
CA ALA A 43 -3.83 -22.54 -2.46
C ALA A 43 -2.86 -23.21 -1.46
N HIS A 44 -2.18 -24.28 -1.86
CA HIS A 44 -1.24 -25.01 -1.01
C HIS A 44 -0.11 -25.63 -1.82
N GLY A 45 1.13 -25.45 -1.37
CA GLY A 45 2.32 -26.03 -1.96
C GLY A 45 3.58 -25.64 -1.20
N ILE A 46 4.68 -26.32 -1.50
CA ILE A 46 6.01 -25.99 -0.97
C ILE A 46 6.77 -25.24 -2.06
N ILE A 47 7.32 -24.09 -1.71
CA ILE A 47 8.22 -23.33 -2.60
C ILE A 47 9.53 -24.14 -2.71
N LYS A 48 9.80 -24.69 -3.90
CA LYS A 48 11.05 -25.42 -4.16
C LYS A 48 12.19 -24.50 -4.55
N SER A 49 11.86 -23.43 -5.28
CA SER A 49 12.80 -22.43 -5.76
C SER A 49 12.06 -21.16 -6.15
N ILE A 50 12.77 -20.03 -6.13
CA ILE A 50 12.34 -18.75 -6.68
C ILE A 50 13.53 -18.18 -7.46
N ASP A 51 13.39 -18.05 -8.78
CA ASP A 51 14.34 -17.32 -9.62
C ASP A 51 13.88 -15.86 -9.72
N ILE A 52 14.79 -14.94 -9.41
CA ILE A 52 14.54 -13.50 -9.38
C ILE A 52 15.52 -12.74 -10.28
N SER A 53 16.38 -13.45 -11.02
CA SER A 53 17.47 -12.85 -11.82
C SER A 53 16.96 -11.78 -12.77
N GLU A 54 15.93 -12.11 -13.55
CA GLU A 54 15.31 -11.15 -14.47
C GLU A 54 14.78 -9.90 -13.74
N ALA A 55 14.18 -10.06 -12.56
CA ALA A 55 13.64 -8.93 -11.81
C ALA A 55 14.74 -8.04 -11.23
N GLU A 56 15.85 -8.62 -10.76
CA GLU A 56 17.00 -7.87 -10.24
C GLU A 56 17.73 -7.08 -11.34
N ASP A 57 17.74 -7.60 -12.56
CA ASP A 57 18.41 -6.96 -13.72
C ASP A 57 17.59 -5.81 -14.34
N LEU A 58 16.31 -5.65 -13.97
CA LEU A 58 15.47 -4.60 -14.53
C LEU A 58 15.89 -3.20 -14.03
N PRO A 59 16.12 -2.23 -14.95
CA PRO A 59 16.39 -0.86 -14.56
C PRO A 59 15.27 -0.27 -13.70
N GLY A 60 15.64 0.27 -12.53
CA GLY A 60 14.70 0.87 -11.58
C GLY A 60 14.22 -0.07 -10.48
N VAL A 61 14.54 -1.36 -10.53
CA VAL A 61 14.33 -2.26 -9.39
C VAL A 61 15.40 -1.95 -8.34
N HIS A 62 14.95 -1.60 -7.13
CA HIS A 62 15.85 -1.33 -6.01
C HIS A 62 16.20 -2.59 -5.21
N GLY A 63 15.34 -3.60 -5.24
CA GLY A 63 15.58 -4.89 -4.59
C GLY A 63 14.38 -5.82 -4.63
N VAL A 64 14.63 -7.11 -4.42
CA VAL A 64 13.62 -8.16 -4.36
C VAL A 64 13.70 -8.86 -3.01
N ALA A 65 12.64 -8.74 -2.20
CA ALA A 65 12.55 -9.44 -0.92
C ALA A 65 12.00 -10.86 -1.13
N ARG A 66 12.76 -11.87 -0.72
CA ARG A 66 12.33 -13.28 -0.73
C ARG A 66 12.70 -13.96 0.58
N ASN A 67 11.90 -14.95 0.97
CA ASN A 67 12.25 -15.91 2.00
C ASN A 67 12.24 -17.32 1.39
N LEU A 68 13.15 -18.18 1.83
CA LEU A 68 13.25 -19.58 1.40
C LEU A 68 12.93 -20.50 2.57
#